data_AF-A0A6J8BD60-F1
#
_entry.id   AF-A0A6J8BD60-F1
#
_cell.length_a   1.000
_cell.length_b   1.000
_cell.length_c   1.000
_cell.angle_alpha   90.00
_cell.angle_beta   90.00
_cell.angle_gamma   90.00
#
_symmetry.space_group_name_H-M   'P 1'
#
loop_
_entity.id
_entity.type
_entity.pdbx_description
1 polymer ?
#
loop_
_entity_poly.entity_id
_entity_poly.type
_entity_poly.pdbx_seq_one_letter_code
_entity_poly.pdbx_strand_id
1 'polypeptide(L)'
;MQLLECLQKCTESKEVVERKLQSLVKKLESNGKELQKVEKKLQIAEKKLTNAQDVLTTVCSAKDNLNYVNHGKPLDAVSSSQRLQKINILKSNIKNALWFFESYGLQPINVIFHDSLGSSVNLELGTNNKDMEKMKEVLFIMDRFKISDQAYHEVATISDTLSKLHSIINIRDNMNNNLEIYRTPGNTPGHMLVYKLNSEK
;
A
#
# COMPACT_ATOMS: atom_id res chain seq x y z
N MET A 1 28.90 -71.22 13.51
CA MET A 1 28.27 -70.41 12.45
C MET A 1 27.40 -69.28 13.02
N GLN A 2 26.42 -69.55 13.90
CA GLN A 2 25.49 -68.53 14.44
C GLN A 2 26.13 -67.32 15.13
N LEU A 3 27.22 -67.51 15.89
CA LEU A 3 27.92 -66.41 16.60
C LEU A 3 28.57 -65.38 15.66
N LEU A 4 29.09 -65.84 14.52
CA LEU A 4 29.70 -64.98 13.49
C LEU A 4 28.65 -64.12 12.79
N GLU A 5 27.49 -64.71 12.49
CA GLU A 5 26.33 -64.02 11.90
C GLU A 5 25.77 -62.93 12.82
N CYS A 6 25.73 -63.20 14.14
CA CYS A 6 25.29 -62.24 15.14
C CYS A 6 26.25 -61.05 15.28
N LEU A 7 27.56 -61.33 15.28
CA LEU A 7 28.61 -60.30 15.30
C LEU A 7 28.52 -59.40 14.06
N GLN A 8 28.31 -59.98 12.88
CA GLN A 8 28.21 -59.24 11.62
C GLN A 8 26.98 -58.31 11.58
N LYS A 9 25.80 -58.79 12.02
CA LYS A 9 24.61 -57.93 12.15
C LYS A 9 24.81 -56.80 13.16
N CYS A 10 25.57 -57.05 14.23
CA CYS A 10 25.88 -56.06 15.25
C CYS A 10 26.82 -54.97 14.70
N THR A 11 27.81 -55.33 13.89
CA THR A 11 28.70 -54.37 13.21
C THR A 11 27.95 -53.53 12.17
N GLU A 12 27.09 -54.14 11.36
CA GLU A 12 26.29 -53.42 10.36
C GLU A 12 25.32 -52.44 11.03
N SER A 13 24.67 -52.85 12.12
CA SER A 13 23.79 -51.97 12.90
C SER A 13 24.56 -50.80 13.51
N LYS A 14 25.77 -51.04 14.03
CA LYS A 14 26.64 -50.00 14.58
C LYS A 14 27.01 -48.96 13.50
N GLU A 15 27.41 -49.38 12.31
CA GLU A 15 27.72 -48.46 11.21
C GLU A 15 26.52 -47.64 10.74
N VAL A 16 25.32 -48.23 10.74
CA VAL A 16 24.08 -47.51 10.40
C VAL A 16 23.78 -46.42 11.43
N VAL A 17 23.97 -46.73 12.72
CA VAL A 17 23.79 -45.76 13.81
C VAL A 17 24.83 -44.65 13.71
N GLU A 18 26.10 -44.96 13.46
CA GLU A 18 27.17 -43.96 13.31
C GLU A 18 26.91 -43.01 12.12
N ARG A 19 26.46 -43.54 10.98
CA ARG A 19 26.07 -42.72 9.81
C ARG A 19 24.90 -41.79 10.13
N LYS A 20 23.89 -42.29 10.85
CA LYS A 20 22.75 -41.46 11.29
C LYS A 20 23.23 -40.37 12.25
N LEU A 21 24.10 -40.69 13.20
CA LEU A 21 24.66 -39.76 14.16
C LEU A 21 25.42 -38.63 13.44
N GLN A 22 26.31 -38.96 12.51
CA GLN A 22 27.05 -37.97 11.71
C GLN A 22 26.11 -37.07 10.89
N SER A 23 25.04 -37.63 10.32
CA SER A 23 24.06 -36.83 9.58
C SER A 23 23.30 -35.85 10.48
N LEU A 24 22.98 -36.26 11.72
CA LEU A 24 22.28 -35.43 12.69
C LEU A 24 23.18 -34.31 13.21
N VAL A 25 24.46 -34.59 13.47
CA VAL A 25 25.46 -33.59 13.87
C VAL A 25 25.57 -32.50 12.80
N LYS A 26 25.71 -32.86 11.52
CA LYS A 26 25.76 -31.88 10.42
C LYS A 26 24.50 -31.02 10.32
N LYS A 27 23.31 -31.61 10.54
CA LYS A 27 22.04 -30.87 10.56
C LYS A 27 21.98 -29.90 11.74
N LEU A 28 22.43 -30.32 12.93
CA LEU A 28 22.52 -29.47 14.11
C LEU A 28 23.45 -28.27 13.89
N GLU A 29 24.62 -28.49 13.30
CA GLU A 29 25.56 -27.41 12.96
C GLU A 29 24.97 -26.42 11.96
N SER A 30 24.28 -26.92 10.93
CA SER A 30 23.60 -26.07 9.95
C SER A 30 22.49 -25.22 10.60
N ASN A 31 21.67 -25.84 11.44
CA ASN A 31 20.61 -25.13 12.17
C ASN A 31 21.18 -24.10 13.14
N GLY A 32 22.29 -24.39 13.82
CA GLY A 32 22.98 -23.44 14.69
C GLY A 32 23.43 -22.19 13.95
N LYS A 33 23.97 -22.33 12.73
CA LYS A 33 24.35 -21.18 11.88
C LYS A 33 23.16 -20.33 11.47
N GLU A 34 22.03 -20.95 11.12
CA GLU A 34 20.81 -20.23 10.76
C GLU A 34 20.22 -19.50 11.97
N LEU A 35 20.19 -20.14 13.14
CA LEU A 35 19.72 -19.51 14.38
C LEU A 35 20.53 -18.26 14.71
N GLN A 36 21.85 -18.33 14.56
CA GLN A 36 22.75 -17.19 14.79
C GLN A 36 22.52 -16.03 13.79
N LYS A 37 22.12 -16.34 12.54
CA LYS A 37 21.72 -15.30 11.57
C LYS A 37 20.40 -14.63 11.96
N VAL A 38 19.44 -15.42 12.45
CA VAL A 38 18.14 -14.91 12.90
C VAL A 38 18.31 -14.01 14.13
N GLU A 39 19.14 -14.40 15.11
CA GLU A 39 19.44 -13.56 16.29
C GLU A 39 20.04 -12.20 15.90
N LYS A 40 21.00 -12.18 14.96
CA LYS A 40 21.58 -10.91 14.48
C LYS A 40 20.53 -10.01 13.82
N LYS A 41 19.61 -10.59 13.03
CA LYS A 41 18.52 -9.84 12.41
C LYS A 41 17.55 -9.29 13.46
N LEU A 42 17.24 -10.07 14.49
CA LEU A 42 16.37 -9.66 15.59
C LEU A 42 16.97 -8.48 16.35
N GLN A 43 18.24 -8.54 16.72
CA GLN A 43 18.93 -7.42 17.39
C GLN A 43 18.94 -6.13 16.55
N ILE A 44 19.07 -6.24 15.23
CA ILE A 44 19.00 -5.07 14.34
C ILE A 44 17.58 -4.49 14.33
N ALA A 45 16.55 -5.34 14.28
CA ALA A 45 15.16 -4.91 14.30
C ALA A 45 14.79 -4.24 15.63
N GLU A 46 15.23 -4.80 16.76
CA GLU A 46 15.04 -4.22 18.10
C GLU A 46 15.66 -2.83 18.20
N LYS A 47 16.92 -2.66 17.79
CA LYS A 47 17.58 -1.34 17.77
C LYS A 47 16.82 -0.32 16.93
N LYS A 48 16.30 -0.74 15.76
CA LYS A 48 15.50 0.15 14.90
C LYS A 48 14.19 0.55 15.59
N LEU A 49 13.54 -0.38 16.29
CA LEU A 49 12.32 -0.12 17.04
C LEU A 49 12.58 0.87 18.18
N THR A 50 13.64 0.68 18.96
CA THR A 50 14.01 1.60 20.06
C THR A 50 14.28 3.01 19.52
N ASN A 51 15.06 3.13 18.44
CA ASN A 51 15.31 4.42 17.80
C ASN A 51 14.02 5.10 17.33
N ALA A 52 13.07 4.34 16.74
CA ALA A 52 11.79 4.88 16.31
C ALA A 52 10.95 5.37 17.50
N GLN A 53 10.97 4.64 18.63
CA GLN A 53 10.30 5.04 19.87
C GLN A 53 10.90 6.32 20.46
N ASP A 54 12.22 6.47 20.44
CA ASP A 54 12.90 7.68 20.92
C ASP A 54 12.53 8.90 20.08
N VAL A 55 12.50 8.75 18.75
CA VAL A 55 12.05 9.81 17.83
C VAL A 55 10.60 10.18 18.12
N LEU A 56 9.72 9.19 18.30
CA LEU A 56 8.30 9.43 18.56
C LEU A 56 8.10 10.16 19.90
N THR A 57 8.82 9.75 20.94
CA THR A 57 8.81 10.38 22.26
C THR A 57 9.29 11.84 22.17
N THR A 58 10.35 12.10 21.41
CA THR A 58 10.87 13.44 21.18
C THR A 58 9.84 14.32 20.46
N VAL A 59 9.22 13.80 19.40
CA VAL A 59 8.19 14.52 18.62
C VAL A 59 6.94 14.79 19.49
N CYS A 60 6.49 13.81 20.27
CA CYS A 60 5.37 13.96 21.19
C CYS A 60 5.66 14.98 22.29
N SER A 61 6.86 14.97 22.86
CA SER A 61 7.27 15.96 23.88
C SER A 61 7.42 17.37 23.30
N ALA A 62 7.81 17.47 22.02
CA ALA A 62 7.86 18.74 21.31
C ALA A 62 6.46 19.30 21.02
N LYS A 63 5.45 18.44 20.81
CA LYS A 63 4.06 18.85 20.51
C LYS A 63 3.52 19.87 21.51
N ASP A 64 3.77 19.66 22.80
CA ASP A 64 3.27 20.55 23.86
C ASP A 64 4.01 21.90 23.93
N ASN A 65 5.16 22.02 23.24
CA ASN A 65 5.98 23.23 23.16
C ASN A 65 6.00 23.87 21.75
N LEU A 66 5.32 23.28 20.77
CA LEU A 66 5.34 23.74 19.38
C LEU A 66 4.30 24.85 19.15
N ASN A 67 4.61 26.06 19.61
CA ASN A 67 3.98 27.26 19.08
C ASN A 67 4.56 27.55 17.68
N TYR A 68 4.04 26.86 16.66
CA TYR A 68 4.38 27.13 15.25
C TYR A 68 3.77 28.47 14.82
N VAL A 69 4.45 29.56 15.15
CA VAL A 69 4.09 30.89 14.67
C VAL A 69 4.71 31.07 13.29
N ASN A 70 3.87 31.21 12.26
CA ASN A 70 4.34 31.54 10.93
C ASN A 70 4.85 32.98 10.91
N HIS A 71 6.17 33.16 10.95
CA HIS A 71 6.82 34.48 10.87
C HIS A 71 6.90 35.03 9.43
N GLY A 72 6.37 34.31 8.45
CA GLY A 72 6.37 34.73 7.06
C GLY A 72 5.37 35.86 6.80
N LYS A 73 5.65 36.66 5.77
CA LYS A 73 4.67 37.65 5.27
C LYS A 73 3.35 36.96 4.89
N PRO A 74 2.19 37.54 5.22
CA PRO A 74 0.90 36.98 4.84
C PRO A 74 0.72 36.98 3.31
N LEU A 75 -0.22 36.18 2.80
CA LEU A 75 -0.41 35.92 1.35
C LEU A 75 -0.86 37.15 0.56
N ASP A 76 -1.44 38.14 1.24
CA ASP A 76 -1.85 39.45 0.75
C ASP A 76 -0.67 40.43 0.63
N ALA A 77 0.38 40.26 1.43
CA ALA A 77 1.58 41.11 1.45
C ALA A 77 2.71 40.64 0.50
N VAL A 78 2.45 39.65 -0.37
CA VAL A 78 3.44 39.09 -1.31
C VAL A 78 3.00 39.28 -2.76
N SER A 79 3.98 39.32 -3.67
CA SER A 79 3.70 39.46 -5.11
C SER A 79 2.94 38.23 -5.66
N SER A 80 2.25 38.39 -6.78
CA SER A 80 1.46 37.32 -7.42
C SER A 80 2.27 36.03 -7.68
N SER A 81 3.54 36.15 -8.07
CA SER A 81 4.45 35.00 -8.26
C SER A 81 4.79 34.30 -6.94
N GLN A 82 5.12 35.06 -5.90
CA GLN A 82 5.41 34.53 -4.56
C GLN A 82 4.17 33.88 -3.92
N ARG A 83 2.99 34.44 -4.20
CA ARG A 83 1.70 33.88 -3.79
C ARG A 83 1.49 32.48 -4.36
N LEU A 84 1.72 32.32 -5.66
CA LEU A 84 1.60 31.02 -6.33
C LEU A 84 2.61 30.01 -5.79
N GLN A 85 3.86 30.44 -5.57
CA GLN A 85 4.90 29.59 -4.99
C GLN A 85 4.52 29.10 -3.59
N LYS A 86 4.01 29.99 -2.73
CA LYS A 86 3.52 29.62 -1.39
C LYS A 86 2.36 28.63 -1.43
N ILE A 87 1.41 28.83 -2.34
CA ILE A 87 0.28 27.89 -2.55
C ILE A 87 0.79 26.53 -3.01
N ASN A 88 1.76 26.49 -3.92
CA ASN A 88 2.35 25.23 -4.40
C ASN A 88 3.12 24.49 -3.30
N ILE A 89 3.87 25.21 -2.47
CA ILE A 89 4.55 24.62 -1.30
C ILE A 89 3.51 24.04 -0.33
N LEU A 90 2.45 24.80 -0.01
CA LEU A 90 1.38 24.32 0.85
C LEU A 90 0.72 23.06 0.28
N LYS A 91 0.41 23.05 -1.02
CA LYS A 91 -0.15 21.88 -1.72
C LYS A 91 0.78 20.68 -1.67
N SER A 92 2.09 20.89 -1.85
CA SER A 92 3.09 19.83 -1.76
C SER A 92 3.16 19.25 -0.33
N ASN A 93 3.17 20.12 0.67
CA ASN A 93 3.21 19.70 2.07
C ASN A 93 1.96 18.92 2.47
N ILE A 94 0.77 19.35 2.05
CA ILE A 94 -0.48 18.62 2.28
C ILE A 94 -0.42 17.25 1.61
N LYS A 95 0.05 17.16 0.36
CA LYS A 95 0.21 15.87 -0.32
C LYS A 95 1.15 14.92 0.43
N ASN A 96 2.29 15.42 0.90
CA ASN A 96 3.24 14.62 1.67
C ASN A 96 2.64 14.16 3.01
N ALA A 97 1.88 15.03 3.68
CA ALA A 97 1.18 14.67 4.91
C ALA A 97 0.10 13.61 4.66
N LEU A 98 -0.71 13.77 3.61
CA LEU A 98 -1.70 12.76 3.19
C LEU A 98 -1.05 11.40 2.91
N TRP A 99 0.01 11.40 2.11
CA TRP A 99 0.78 10.19 1.82
C TRP A 99 1.35 9.55 3.10
N PHE A 100 1.87 10.36 4.02
CA PHE A 100 2.34 9.86 5.31
C PHE A 100 1.20 9.21 6.08
N PHE A 101 0.03 9.85 6.23
CA PHE A 101 -1.11 9.26 6.91
C PHE A 101 -1.56 7.94 6.27
N GLU A 102 -1.68 7.91 4.94
CA GLU A 102 -2.03 6.70 4.18
C GLU A 102 -1.04 5.55 4.42
N SER A 103 0.26 5.84 4.50
CA SER A 103 1.30 4.84 4.76
C SER A 103 1.18 4.15 6.12
N TYR A 104 0.52 4.79 7.08
CA TYR A 104 0.21 4.23 8.41
C TYR A 104 -1.25 3.80 8.56
N GLY A 105 -2.03 3.78 7.46
CA GLY A 105 -3.44 3.40 7.47
C GLY A 105 -4.37 4.43 8.12
N LEU A 106 -3.92 5.67 8.27
CA LEU A 106 -4.70 6.77 8.82
C LEU A 106 -5.44 7.49 7.67
N GLN A 107 -6.75 7.70 7.82
CA GLN A 107 -7.57 8.42 6.84
C GLN A 107 -7.95 9.80 7.41
N PRO A 108 -7.28 10.88 7.00
CA PRO A 108 -7.60 12.22 7.48
C PRO A 108 -8.97 12.65 6.96
N ILE A 109 -9.83 13.09 7.87
CA ILE A 109 -11.23 13.46 7.58
C ILE A 109 -11.32 14.91 7.10
N ASN A 110 -10.54 15.81 7.71
CA ASN A 110 -10.57 17.23 7.44
C ASN A 110 -9.22 17.92 7.66
N VAL A 111 -9.02 19.05 6.99
CA VAL A 111 -7.94 20.01 7.25
C VAL A 111 -8.58 21.34 7.62
N ILE A 112 -8.23 21.87 8.79
CA ILE A 112 -8.70 23.18 9.24
C ILE A 112 -7.55 24.17 9.11
N PHE A 113 -7.76 25.21 8.29
CA PHE A 113 -6.82 26.32 8.14
C PHE A 113 -7.27 27.48 9.02
N HIS A 114 -6.39 27.97 9.88
CA HIS A 114 -6.64 29.16 10.68
C HIS A 114 -5.98 30.37 10.03
N ASP A 115 -6.75 31.45 9.88
CA ASP A 115 -6.23 32.76 9.57
C ASP A 115 -5.73 33.45 10.86
N SER A 116 -4.83 34.41 10.68
CA SER A 116 -4.36 35.36 11.68
C SER A 116 -5.47 36.09 12.44
N LEU A 117 -6.65 36.24 11.83
CA LEU A 117 -7.84 36.85 12.42
C LEU A 117 -8.74 35.86 13.18
N GLY A 118 -8.35 34.58 13.30
CA GLY A 118 -9.12 33.54 13.98
C GLY A 118 -10.19 32.86 13.12
N SER A 119 -10.42 33.33 11.89
CA SER A 119 -11.29 32.66 10.92
C SER A 119 -10.72 31.29 10.56
N SER A 120 -11.57 30.26 10.57
CA SER A 120 -11.17 28.91 10.18
C SER A 120 -11.84 28.49 8.88
N VAL A 121 -11.06 27.97 7.94
CA VAL A 121 -11.56 27.34 6.71
C VAL A 121 -11.38 25.85 6.85
N ASN A 122 -12.50 25.11 6.89
CA ASN A 122 -12.51 23.66 6.95
C ASN A 122 -12.55 23.08 5.54
N LEU A 123 -11.59 22.21 5.22
CA LEU A 123 -11.55 21.42 4.00
C LEU A 123 -11.78 19.96 4.36
N GLU A 124 -12.95 19.43 4.01
CA GLU A 124 -13.25 18.00 4.15
C GLU A 124 -12.45 17.21 3.11
N LEU A 125 -11.64 16.25 3.58
CA LEU A 125 -10.78 15.39 2.77
C LEU A 125 -11.40 14.02 2.49
N GLY A 126 -12.54 13.73 3.13
CA GLY A 126 -13.27 12.49 2.91
C GLY A 126 -13.64 12.31 1.44
N THR A 127 -13.34 11.13 0.90
CA THR A 127 -14.12 10.67 -0.26
C THR A 127 -15.55 10.54 0.23
N ASN A 128 -16.46 11.34 -0.32
CA ASN A 128 -17.88 11.19 -0.07
C ASN A 128 -18.28 9.77 -0.50
N ASN A 129 -18.26 8.81 0.43
CA ASN A 129 -18.62 7.42 0.14
C ASN A 129 -20.02 7.33 -0.50
N LYS A 130 -20.91 8.27 -0.15
CA LYS A 130 -22.24 8.42 -0.78
C LYS A 130 -22.17 8.74 -2.27
N ASP A 131 -21.26 9.61 -2.69
CA ASP A 131 -21.13 9.97 -4.11
C ASP A 131 -20.47 8.84 -4.89
N MET A 132 -19.51 8.14 -4.27
CA MET A 132 -18.96 6.91 -4.85
C MET A 132 -20.01 5.81 -4.98
N GLU A 133 -20.84 5.56 -3.98
CA GLU A 133 -21.91 4.55 -4.04
C GLU A 133 -22.92 4.87 -5.14
N LYS A 134 -23.37 6.12 -5.25
CA LYS A 134 -24.23 6.56 -6.36
C LYS A 134 -23.57 6.36 -7.72
N MET A 135 -22.28 6.67 -7.85
CA MET A 135 -21.56 6.44 -9.10
C MET A 135 -21.42 4.94 -9.43
N LYS A 136 -21.28 4.07 -8.42
CA LYS A 136 -21.29 2.61 -8.61
C LYS A 136 -22.66 2.10 -9.05
N GLU A 137 -23.74 2.64 -8.49
CA GLU A 137 -25.11 2.33 -8.91
C GLU A 137 -25.38 2.74 -10.36
N VAL A 138 -24.94 3.95 -10.74
CA VAL A 138 -25.03 4.43 -12.13
C VAL A 138 -24.23 3.53 -13.08
N LEU A 139 -23.00 3.17 -12.70
CA LEU A 139 -22.16 2.25 -13.47
C LEU A 139 -22.82 0.88 -13.63
N PHE A 140 -23.42 0.34 -12.57
CA PHE A 140 -24.18 -0.90 -12.60
C PHE A 140 -25.38 -0.83 -13.56
N ILE A 141 -26.14 0.27 -13.55
CA ILE A 141 -27.25 0.49 -14.48
C ILE A 141 -26.73 0.55 -15.92
N MET A 142 -25.65 1.29 -16.18
CA MET A 142 -25.04 1.36 -17.51
C MET A 142 -24.64 -0.03 -18.03
N ASP A 143 -24.00 -0.86 -17.20
CA ASP A 143 -23.56 -2.20 -17.57
C ASP A 143 -24.73 -3.19 -17.74
N ARG A 144 -25.77 -3.05 -16.92
CA ARG A 144 -26.99 -3.87 -16.95
C ARG A 144 -27.80 -3.62 -18.21
N PHE A 145 -27.92 -2.36 -18.63
CA PHE A 145 -28.71 -1.95 -19.79
C PHE A 145 -27.88 -1.71 -21.05
N LYS A 146 -26.55 -1.95 -21.00
CA LYS A 146 -25.62 -1.75 -22.12
C LYS A 146 -25.66 -0.32 -22.67
N ILE A 147 -25.78 0.66 -21.78
CA ILE A 147 -25.77 2.08 -22.12
C ILE A 147 -24.33 2.45 -22.48
N SER A 148 -24.13 3.03 -23.67
CA SER A 148 -22.83 3.53 -24.07
C SER A 148 -22.44 4.78 -23.28
N ASP A 149 -21.13 4.99 -23.11
CA ASP A 149 -20.61 6.20 -22.45
C ASP A 149 -21.10 7.49 -23.15
N GLN A 150 -21.26 7.44 -24.48
CA GLN A 150 -21.82 8.52 -25.28
C GLN A 150 -23.27 8.83 -24.91
N ALA A 151 -24.13 7.81 -24.79
CA ALA A 151 -25.52 7.99 -24.42
C ALA A 151 -25.65 8.53 -22.99
N TYR A 152 -24.84 8.03 -22.05
CA TYR A 152 -24.81 8.57 -20.69
C TYR A 152 -24.35 10.03 -20.65
N HIS A 153 -23.34 10.40 -21.45
CA HIS A 153 -22.87 11.78 -21.54
C HIS A 153 -23.98 12.75 -21.95
N GLU A 154 -24.77 12.39 -22.95
CA GLU A 154 -25.87 13.21 -23.44
C GLU A 154 -26.94 13.41 -22.36
N VAL A 155 -27.31 12.36 -21.63
CA VAL A 155 -28.27 12.47 -20.51
C VAL A 155 -27.70 13.29 -19.34
N ALA A 156 -26.43 13.10 -19.01
CA ALA A 156 -25.75 13.85 -17.95
C ALA A 156 -25.56 15.33 -18.31
N THR A 157 -25.54 15.68 -19.60
CA THR A 157 -25.50 17.08 -20.05
C THR A 157 -26.84 17.79 -19.86
N ILE A 158 -27.94 17.03 -19.86
CA ILE A 158 -29.31 17.56 -19.72
C ILE A 158 -29.72 17.67 -18.24
N SER A 159 -29.09 16.90 -17.35
CA SER A 159 -29.47 16.82 -15.94
C SER A 159 -28.33 17.26 -15.02
N ASP A 160 -28.55 18.35 -14.28
CA ASP A 160 -27.59 18.86 -13.28
C ASP A 160 -27.43 17.92 -12.06
N THR A 161 -28.28 16.90 -11.94
CA THR A 161 -28.28 15.96 -10.80
C THR A 161 -27.40 14.74 -11.03
N LEU A 162 -26.96 14.50 -12.27
CA LEU A 162 -26.19 13.32 -12.65
C LEU A 162 -24.68 13.55 -12.52
N SER A 163 -23.96 12.49 -12.15
CA SER A 163 -22.50 12.54 -12.03
C SER A 163 -21.84 12.73 -13.39
N LYS A 164 -20.79 13.55 -13.44
CA LYS A 164 -20.01 13.79 -14.66
C LYS A 164 -19.40 12.49 -15.18
N LEU A 165 -19.45 12.28 -16.49
CA LEU A 165 -18.92 11.08 -17.16
C LEU A 165 -17.48 10.75 -16.74
N HIS A 166 -16.60 11.76 -16.66
CA HIS A 166 -15.20 11.58 -16.27
C HIS A 166 -15.04 10.87 -14.91
N SER A 167 -15.93 11.14 -13.95
CA SER A 167 -15.89 10.50 -12.64
C SER A 167 -16.27 9.02 -12.72
N ILE A 168 -17.23 8.66 -13.59
CA ILE A 168 -17.68 7.29 -13.80
C ILE A 168 -16.62 6.46 -14.52
N ILE A 169 -15.96 7.03 -15.53
CA ILE A 169 -14.84 6.40 -16.24
C ILE A 169 -13.71 6.11 -15.26
N ASN A 170 -13.31 7.09 -14.44
CA ASN A 170 -12.24 6.91 -13.46
C ASN A 170 -12.56 5.81 -12.43
N ILE A 171 -13.82 5.68 -12.01
CA ILE A 171 -14.25 4.60 -11.12
C ILE A 171 -14.21 3.25 -11.85
N ARG A 172 -14.66 3.18 -13.11
CA ARG A 172 -14.60 1.97 -13.93
C ARG A 172 -13.15 1.50 -14.10
N ASP A 173 -12.23 2.40 -14.42
CA ASP A 173 -10.80 2.09 -14.57
C ASP A 173 -10.19 1.62 -13.25
N ASN A 174 -10.52 2.27 -12.14
CA ASN A 174 -10.10 1.84 -10.81
C ASN A 174 -10.64 0.43 -10.46
N MET A 175 -11.89 0.12 -10.81
CA MET A 175 -12.44 -1.23 -10.63
C MET A 175 -11.74 -2.27 -11.51
N ASN A 176 -11.47 -1.94 -12.77
CA ASN A 176 -10.79 -2.82 -13.72
C ASN A 176 -9.33 -3.07 -13.34
N ASN A 177 -8.63 -2.09 -12.77
CA ASN A 177 -7.27 -2.27 -12.29
C ASN A 177 -7.17 -3.26 -11.12
N ASN A 178 -8.26 -3.47 -10.38
CA ASN A 178 -8.34 -4.46 -9.30
C ASN A 178 -8.79 -5.85 -9.77
N LEU A 179 -9.05 -6.04 -11.07
CA LEU A 179 -9.44 -7.32 -11.66
C LEU A 179 -8.21 -8.06 -12.20
N GLU A 180 -7.75 -9.08 -11.48
CA GLU A 180 -6.79 -10.05 -12.00
C GLU A 180 -7.52 -11.07 -12.90
N ILE A 181 -7.39 -10.89 -14.22
CA ILE A 181 -7.95 -11.84 -15.20
C ILE A 181 -6.98 -12.99 -15.40
N TYR A 182 -7.26 -14.13 -14.77
CA TYR A 182 -6.55 -15.38 -15.04
C TYR A 182 -7.19 -16.08 -16.25
N ARG A 183 -6.37 -16.46 -17.23
CA ARG A 183 -6.82 -17.38 -18.29
C ARG A 183 -7.12 -18.72 -17.62
N THR A 184 -8.34 -19.22 -17.76
CA THR A 184 -8.66 -20.61 -17.42
C THR A 184 -7.72 -21.53 -18.20
N PRO A 185 -6.98 -22.46 -17.58
CA PRO A 185 -6.13 -23.36 -18.34
C PRO A 185 -7.01 -24.41 -19.02
N GLY A 186 -7.34 -24.21 -20.29
CA GLY A 186 -8.02 -25.26 -21.05
C GLY A 186 -7.06 -26.35 -21.49
N ASN A 187 -7.58 -27.57 -21.54
CA ASN A 187 -6.82 -28.80 -21.76
C ASN A 187 -6.68 -29.17 -23.25
N THR A 188 -6.98 -28.24 -24.16
CA THR A 188 -7.01 -28.46 -25.62
C THR A 188 -5.90 -27.67 -26.33
N PRO A 189 -5.18 -28.28 -27.31
CA PRO A 189 -4.21 -27.57 -28.13
C PRO A 189 -4.89 -26.39 -28.86
N GLY A 190 -4.42 -25.17 -28.62
CA GLY A 190 -5.00 -23.93 -29.16
C GLY A 190 -5.61 -22.98 -28.12
N HIS A 191 -5.70 -23.38 -26.85
CA HIS A 191 -6.25 -22.53 -25.78
C HIS A 191 -5.44 -21.25 -25.51
N MET A 192 -4.17 -21.20 -25.91
CA MET A 192 -3.31 -20.04 -25.69
C MET A 192 -2.97 -19.35 -27.02
N LEU A 193 -3.86 -18.48 -27.49
CA LEU A 193 -3.50 -17.49 -28.50
C LEU A 193 -2.62 -16.43 -27.82
N VAL A 194 -1.33 -16.46 -28.11
CA VAL A 194 -0.36 -15.45 -27.68
C VAL A 194 -0.46 -14.27 -28.64
N TYR A 195 -1.32 -13.31 -28.32
CA TYR A 195 -1.26 -12.00 -28.98
C TYR A 195 -0.14 -11.20 -28.31
N LYS A 196 0.99 -11.05 -29.00
CA LYS A 196 1.96 -10.01 -28.67
C LYS A 196 1.30 -8.66 -28.93
N LEU A 197 0.81 -8.02 -27.87
CA LEU A 197 0.57 -6.58 -27.90
C LEU A 197 1.95 -5.92 -27.87
N ASN A 198 2.46 -5.57 -29.05
CA ASN A 198 3.60 -4.67 -29.17
C ASN A 198 3.15 -3.28 -28.71
N SER A 199 3.38 -2.95 -27.44
CA SER A 199 3.38 -1.56 -26.98
C SER A 199 4.82 -1.04 -27.02
N GLU A 200 5.28 -0.71 -28.22
CA GLU A 200 6.41 0.21 -28.43
C GLU A 200 5.93 1.35 -29.31
N LYS A 201 5.55 2.47 -28.67
CA LYS A 201 6.02 3.84 -28.94
C LYS A 201 5.26 4.85 -28.09
#